data_AF-A0A0A1UCE7-F1
#
_entry.id   AF-A0A0A1UCE7-F1
#
_cell.length_a   1.000
_cell.length_b   1.000
_cell.length_c   1.000
_cell.angle_alpha   90.00
_cell.angle_beta   90.00
_cell.angle_gamma   90.00
#
_symmetry.space_group_name_H-M   'P 1'
#
loop_
_entity.id
_entity.type
_entity.pdbx_description
1 polymer ?
#
loop_
_entity_poly.entity_id
_entity_poly.type
_entity_poly.pdbx_seq_one_letter_code
_entity_poly.pdbx_strand_id
1 'polypeptide(L)'
;GFACEFEIFLTPYCTMNLVDEIVIISLNIKDGKKEATSITINAKTENSTHLDYDELIEENVLGEGSFGVVYKGSYRKYEVAIKKMKQKLQEDANQLNEFKKEIAMLDKFRSDYLVHFFGAVFIEKKECVVTEFAQFGSLQGLLKHKKSDEVDIKMRIKMLLNAAKGISYLHENGILHRDIKPDNILVFSLDVNEKVNAKLTDFGSARNVNMLMTNMTFTKGIGTPKYMAPEVLERKKYKKAADVYSFAITMFEVFSWEEAFKKDDERFKYAWNIADFTSGGKRLEISKVIPYKLSVIITKSWTQETTQRMSIENVQSALQSYINII
;
A
#
# COMPACT_ATOMS: atom_id res chain seq x y z
N GLY A 1 -35.85 -0.87 51.85
CA GLY A 1 -34.41 -0.52 51.86
C GLY A 1 -34.17 0.50 50.77
N PHE A 2 -33.19 1.38 50.94
CA PHE A 2 -32.74 2.29 49.88
C PHE A 2 -31.66 1.56 49.07
N ALA A 3 -31.77 1.58 47.74
CA ALA A 3 -30.77 1.04 46.84
C ALA A 3 -30.18 2.19 46.01
N CYS A 4 -28.91 2.06 45.63
CA CYS A 4 -28.28 2.93 44.64
C CYS A 4 -28.21 2.14 43.34
N GLU A 5 -28.89 2.64 42.32
CA GLU A 5 -28.82 2.10 40.96
C GLU A 5 -27.76 2.87 40.17
N PHE A 6 -26.97 2.15 39.40
CA PHE A 6 -26.02 2.71 38.45
C PHE A 6 -25.96 1.80 37.23
N GLU A 7 -25.59 2.39 36.10
CA GLU A 7 -25.43 1.68 34.84
C GLU A 7 -23.97 1.78 34.38
N ILE A 8 -23.47 0.71 33.78
CA ILE A 8 -22.14 0.67 33.19
C ILE A 8 -22.30 0.39 31.70
N PHE A 9 -21.83 1.33 30.88
CA PHE A 9 -21.87 1.21 29.43
C PHE A 9 -20.48 0.84 28.91
N LEU A 10 -20.40 -0.29 28.20
CA LEU A 10 -19.19 -0.69 27.49
C LEU A 10 -19.35 -0.34 26.01
N THR A 11 -18.47 0.53 25.49
CA THR A 11 -18.43 0.89 24.07
C THR A 11 -17.12 0.40 23.46
N PRO A 12 -17.11 -0.77 22.81
CA PRO A 12 -15.89 -1.29 22.19
C PRO A 12 -15.54 -0.51 20.92
N TYR A 13 -14.27 -0.14 20.78
CA TYR A 13 -13.72 0.52 19.58
C TYR A 13 -12.80 -0.37 18.74
N CYS A 14 -12.51 -1.58 19.22
CA CYS A 14 -11.63 -2.55 18.58
C CYS A 14 -12.04 -3.99 18.90
N THR A 15 -11.43 -4.93 18.20
CA THR A 15 -11.48 -6.36 18.53
C THR A 15 -10.71 -6.61 19.82
N MET A 16 -11.39 -7.06 20.86
CA MET A 16 -10.83 -7.24 22.20
C MET A 16 -11.47 -8.42 22.94
N ASN A 17 -10.74 -8.90 23.95
CA ASN A 17 -11.24 -9.80 24.98
C ASN A 17 -10.94 -9.17 26.33
N LEU A 18 -11.95 -8.52 26.92
CA LEU A 18 -11.86 -7.79 28.18
C LEU A 18 -12.28 -8.71 29.33
N VAL A 19 -11.37 -8.91 30.27
CA VAL A 19 -11.66 -9.45 31.60
C VAL A 19 -11.10 -8.45 32.59
N ASP A 20 -11.97 -7.73 33.29
CA ASP A 20 -11.59 -6.64 34.17
C ASP A 20 -12.48 -6.61 35.42
N GLU A 21 -12.06 -5.88 36.45
CA GLU A 21 -12.80 -5.73 37.71
C GLU A 21 -13.07 -4.26 38.02
N ILE A 22 -14.34 -3.92 38.17
CA ILE A 22 -14.75 -2.61 38.69
C ILE A 22 -14.92 -2.70 40.19
N VAL A 23 -14.09 -1.93 40.90
CA VAL A 23 -14.16 -1.82 42.37
C VAL A 23 -15.11 -0.69 42.75
N ILE A 24 -16.17 -1.03 43.46
CA ILE A 24 -17.13 -0.09 44.04
C ILE A 24 -16.73 0.14 45.49
N ILE A 25 -16.44 1.39 45.82
CA ILE A 25 -16.12 1.82 47.18
C ILE A 25 -17.31 2.59 47.73
N SER A 26 -17.93 2.07 48.79
CA SER A 26 -18.97 2.76 49.54
C SER A 26 -18.38 3.36 50.82
N LEU A 27 -18.94 4.49 51.24
CA LEU A 27 -18.60 5.16 52.51
C LEU A 27 -19.88 5.36 53.31
N ASN A 28 -19.94 4.78 54.50
CA ASN A 28 -20.99 5.11 55.45
C ASN A 28 -20.67 6.44 56.14
N ILE A 29 -21.52 7.43 55.93
CA ILE A 29 -21.34 8.81 56.42
C ILE A 29 -21.45 8.87 57.95
N LYS A 30 -22.19 7.95 58.59
CA LYS A 30 -22.43 8.00 60.05
C LYS A 30 -21.25 7.54 60.89
N ASP A 31 -20.56 6.49 60.45
CA ASP A 31 -19.47 5.86 61.19
C ASP A 31 -18.11 5.96 60.47
N GLY A 32 -18.08 6.51 59.25
CA GLY A 32 -16.87 6.67 58.45
C GLY A 32 -16.34 5.37 57.85
N LYS A 33 -17.07 4.25 57.97
CA LYS A 33 -16.62 2.94 57.49
C LYS A 33 -16.68 2.87 55.97
N LYS A 34 -15.59 2.41 55.35
CA LYS A 34 -15.53 2.12 53.92
C LYS A 34 -15.72 0.63 53.68
N GLU A 35 -16.47 0.28 52.64
CA GLU A 35 -16.58 -1.10 52.15
C GLU A 35 -16.28 -1.11 50.65
N ALA A 36 -15.60 -2.16 50.20
CA ALA A 36 -15.23 -2.34 48.80
C ALA A 36 -15.84 -3.64 48.28
N THR A 37 -16.49 -3.57 47.12
CA THR A 37 -17.05 -4.72 46.42
C THR A 37 -16.60 -4.66 44.97
N SER A 38 -16.15 -5.77 44.41
CA SER A 38 -15.77 -5.85 43.00
C SER A 38 -16.87 -6.46 42.15
N ILE A 39 -17.02 -5.94 40.93
CA ILE A 39 -17.84 -6.54 39.87
C ILE A 39 -16.91 -6.91 38.72
N THR A 40 -16.87 -8.19 38.37
CA THR A 40 -16.13 -8.65 37.18
C THR A 40 -16.91 -8.30 35.91
N ILE A 41 -16.23 -7.66 34.97
CA ILE A 41 -16.72 -7.48 33.60
C ILE A 41 -15.99 -8.47 32.70
N ASN A 42 -16.78 -9.23 31.93
CA ASN A 42 -16.28 -10.08 30.88
C ASN A 42 -16.98 -9.70 29.57
N ALA A 43 -16.21 -9.24 28.60
CA ALA A 43 -16.73 -8.87 27.29
C ALA A 43 -15.77 -9.33 26.19
N LYS A 44 -16.34 -9.91 25.14
CA LYS A 44 -15.59 -10.31 23.95
C LYS A 44 -16.30 -9.78 22.73
N THR A 45 -15.55 -9.09 21.87
CA THR A 45 -16.11 -8.56 20.62
C THR A 45 -15.90 -9.53 19.46
N GLU A 46 -16.61 -9.30 18.37
CA GLU A 46 -16.36 -10.00 17.12
C GLU A 46 -15.00 -9.58 16.53
N ASN A 47 -14.36 -10.51 15.81
CA ASN A 47 -13.13 -10.20 15.11
C ASN A 47 -13.43 -9.24 13.95
N SER A 48 -12.67 -8.16 13.88
CA SER A 48 -12.78 -7.09 12.89
C SER A 48 -11.39 -6.60 12.51
N THR A 49 -11.34 -5.71 11.52
CA THR A 49 -10.12 -4.99 11.14
C THR A 49 -9.82 -3.79 12.04
N HIS A 50 -10.60 -3.56 13.11
CA HIS A 50 -10.27 -2.57 14.14
C HIS A 50 -9.41 -3.24 15.21
N LEU A 51 -8.11 -2.97 15.18
CA LEU A 51 -7.15 -3.65 16.04
C LEU A 51 -7.05 -2.98 17.41
N ASP A 52 -6.81 -3.80 18.43
CA ASP A 52 -6.35 -3.31 19.71
C ASP A 52 -4.87 -2.90 19.59
N TYR A 53 -4.57 -1.66 19.99
CA TYR A 53 -3.20 -1.14 19.94
C TYR A 53 -2.28 -1.86 20.91
N ASP A 54 -2.82 -2.33 22.05
CA ASP A 54 -1.99 -2.95 23.08
C ASP A 54 -1.56 -4.39 22.70
N GLU A 55 -2.19 -4.97 21.67
CA GLU A 55 -1.73 -6.22 21.03
C GLU A 55 -0.61 -6.00 19.99
N LEU A 56 -0.28 -4.75 19.66
CA LEU A 56 0.80 -4.40 18.73
C LEU A 56 2.11 -4.17 19.47
N ILE A 57 3.14 -4.94 19.10
CA ILE A 57 4.49 -4.77 19.62
C ILE A 57 5.33 -4.13 18.52
N GLU A 58 5.81 -2.92 18.79
CA GLU A 58 6.70 -2.19 17.89
C GLU A 58 8.16 -2.56 18.15
N GLU A 59 8.91 -2.80 17.08
CA GLU A 59 10.33 -3.10 17.12
C GLU A 59 11.11 -1.92 16.50
N ASN A 60 11.87 -2.16 15.43
CA ASN A 60 12.69 -1.15 14.78
C ASN A 60 11.94 -0.38 13.67
N VAL A 61 12.36 0.87 13.45
CA VAL A 61 11.91 1.65 12.29
C VAL A 61 12.44 1.02 11.00
N LEU A 62 11.56 0.87 10.01
CA LEU A 62 11.89 0.41 8.66
C LEU A 62 12.08 1.59 7.70
N GLY A 63 11.34 2.68 7.91
CA GLY A 63 11.48 3.89 7.12
C GLY A 63 10.47 4.97 7.49
N GLU A 64 10.70 6.18 7.00
CA GLU A 64 9.79 7.31 7.14
C GLU A 64 9.42 7.85 5.76
N GLY A 65 8.12 8.01 5.50
CA GLY A 65 7.57 8.54 4.26
C GLY A 65 6.77 9.83 4.47
N SER A 66 6.10 10.26 3.41
CA SER A 66 5.16 11.40 3.45
C SER A 66 3.96 11.13 4.37
N PHE A 67 3.51 9.88 4.43
CA PHE A 67 2.28 9.48 5.13
C PHE A 67 2.50 9.08 6.59
N GLY A 68 3.74 8.78 7.00
CA GLY A 68 3.94 8.09 8.27
C GLY A 68 5.35 7.57 8.48
N VAL A 69 5.54 6.95 9.64
CA VAL A 69 6.71 6.14 9.97
C VAL A 69 6.28 4.68 9.98
N VAL A 70 7.04 3.83 9.31
CA VAL A 70 6.79 2.39 9.24
C VAL A 70 7.74 1.68 10.20
N TYR A 71 7.17 0.89 11.11
CA TYR A 71 7.90 0.05 12.05
C TYR A 71 7.76 -1.41 11.63
N LYS A 72 8.81 -2.20 11.88
CA LYS A 72 8.66 -3.64 12.03
C LYS A 72 8.01 -3.89 13.39
N GLY A 73 7.19 -4.92 13.49
CA GLY A 73 6.60 -5.31 14.75
C GLY A 73 5.99 -6.70 14.72
N SER A 74 5.26 -7.03 15.77
CA SER A 74 4.46 -8.25 15.84
C SER A 74 3.03 -7.97 16.28
N TYR A 75 2.11 -8.76 15.74
CA TYR A 75 0.69 -8.77 16.08
C TYR A 75 0.23 -10.21 16.18
N ARG A 76 -0.20 -10.66 17.37
CA ARG A 76 -0.66 -12.05 17.62
C ARG A 76 0.29 -13.12 17.07
N LYS A 77 1.61 -12.93 17.26
CA LYS A 77 2.73 -13.79 16.77
C LYS A 77 3.05 -13.69 15.27
N TYR A 78 2.31 -12.90 14.50
CA TYR A 78 2.67 -12.62 13.10
C TYR A 78 3.65 -11.45 13.05
N GLU A 79 4.70 -11.57 12.24
CA GLU A 79 5.55 -10.43 11.88
C GLU A 79 4.78 -9.49 10.95
N VAL A 80 4.76 -8.20 11.32
CA VAL A 80 3.95 -7.18 10.65
C VAL A 80 4.74 -5.90 10.39
N ALA A 81 4.27 -5.12 9.42
CA ALA A 81 4.65 -3.73 9.23
C ALA A 81 3.55 -2.83 9.82
N ILE A 82 3.94 -1.93 10.73
CA ILE A 82 3.05 -0.99 11.42
C ILE A 82 3.34 0.41 10.89
N LYS A 83 2.47 0.91 10.01
CA LYS A 83 2.56 2.28 9.45
C LYS A 83 1.80 3.24 10.35
N LYS A 84 2.53 3.98 11.20
CA LYS A 84 1.98 5.05 12.03
C LYS A 84 1.78 6.32 11.21
N MET A 85 0.58 6.90 11.28
CA MET A 85 0.25 8.11 10.54
C MET A 85 0.85 9.36 11.22
N LYS A 86 1.28 10.37 10.45
CA LYS A 86 1.88 11.60 11.02
C LYS A 86 0.84 12.45 11.75
N GLN A 87 1.22 12.98 12.93
CA GLN A 87 0.34 13.79 13.82
C GLN A 87 -0.15 15.10 13.22
N LYS A 88 0.47 15.63 12.15
CA LYS A 88 -0.02 16.83 11.43
C LYS A 88 -1.40 16.64 10.78
N LEU A 89 -1.98 15.45 10.87
CA LEU A 89 -3.29 15.10 10.38
C LEU A 89 -4.43 15.30 11.42
N GLN A 90 -4.11 15.75 12.64
CA GLN A 90 -5.01 15.75 13.80
C GLN A 90 -6.00 16.93 13.87
N GLU A 91 -5.91 17.92 12.98
CA GLU A 91 -6.77 19.12 13.02
C GLU A 91 -7.84 19.16 11.91
N ASP A 92 -7.83 18.22 10.96
CA ASP A 92 -8.75 18.21 9.82
C ASP A 92 -9.62 16.95 9.78
N ALA A 93 -10.91 17.10 10.08
CA ALA A 93 -11.90 16.02 10.01
C ALA A 93 -11.95 15.34 8.62
N ASN A 94 -11.53 16.05 7.56
CA ASN A 94 -11.45 15.47 6.22
C ASN A 94 -10.39 14.37 6.12
N GLN A 95 -9.25 14.51 6.82
CA GLN A 95 -8.15 13.54 6.73
C GLN A 95 -8.43 12.25 7.48
N LEU A 96 -9.11 12.32 8.64
CA LEU A 96 -9.62 11.12 9.31
C LEU A 96 -10.63 10.37 8.43
N ASN A 97 -11.48 11.11 7.70
CA ASN A 97 -12.41 10.51 6.75
C ASN A 97 -11.69 9.88 5.55
N GLU A 98 -10.61 10.49 5.05
CA GLU A 98 -9.76 9.88 4.02
C GLU A 98 -9.07 8.60 4.53
N PHE A 99 -8.55 8.60 5.77
CA PHE A 99 -7.98 7.41 6.40
C PHE A 99 -9.03 6.29 6.52
N LYS A 100 -10.22 6.59 7.05
CA LYS A 100 -11.33 5.61 7.12
C LYS A 100 -11.72 5.06 5.75
N LYS A 101 -11.74 5.90 4.71
CA LYS A 101 -11.99 5.47 3.33
C LYS A 101 -10.88 4.56 2.80
N GLU A 102 -9.62 4.86 3.10
CA GLU A 102 -8.47 4.01 2.77
C GLU A 102 -8.61 2.63 3.42
N ILE A 103 -8.84 2.58 4.73
CA ILE A 103 -9.05 1.32 5.46
C ILE A 103 -10.23 0.53 4.91
N ALA A 104 -11.36 1.20 4.65
CA ALA A 104 -12.54 0.56 4.08
C ALA A 104 -12.30 0.00 2.65
N MET A 105 -11.31 0.52 1.92
CA MET A 105 -10.87 -0.07 0.65
C MET A 105 -9.97 -1.27 0.89
N LEU A 106 -8.96 -1.15 1.77
CA LEU A 106 -8.04 -2.25 2.13
C LEU A 106 -8.79 -3.48 2.64
N ASP A 107 -9.83 -3.26 3.44
CA ASP A 107 -10.60 -4.35 4.02
C ASP A 107 -11.35 -5.19 2.97
N LYS A 108 -11.64 -4.62 1.79
CA LYS A 108 -12.34 -5.33 0.71
C LYS A 108 -11.44 -6.22 -0.13
N PHE A 109 -10.14 -5.96 -0.15
CA PHE A 109 -9.23 -6.67 -1.06
C PHE A 109 -8.63 -7.91 -0.39
N ARG A 110 -8.79 -9.04 -1.06
CA ARG A 110 -8.20 -10.33 -0.68
C ARG A 110 -7.63 -10.98 -1.92
N SER A 111 -6.30 -10.93 -2.06
CA SER A 111 -5.56 -11.47 -3.19
C SER A 111 -4.15 -11.82 -2.75
N ASP A 112 -3.63 -12.95 -3.23
CA ASP A 112 -2.25 -13.39 -2.97
C ASP A 112 -1.20 -12.39 -3.48
N TYR A 113 -1.58 -11.51 -4.41
CA TYR A 113 -0.69 -10.55 -5.08
C TYR A 113 -0.78 -9.12 -4.52
N LEU A 114 -1.61 -8.91 -3.49
CA LEU A 114 -1.70 -7.67 -2.74
C LEU A 114 -1.21 -7.93 -1.32
N VAL A 115 -0.56 -6.94 -0.72
CA VAL A 115 -0.12 -7.03 0.67
C VAL A 115 -1.33 -7.26 1.58
N HIS A 116 -1.26 -8.30 2.41
CA HIS A 116 -2.28 -8.66 3.36
C HIS A 116 -2.45 -7.57 4.41
N PHE A 117 -3.67 -7.07 4.52
CA PHE A 117 -4.09 -6.11 5.52
C PHE A 117 -4.66 -6.85 6.74
N PHE A 118 -4.01 -6.71 7.89
CA PHE A 118 -4.50 -7.28 9.15
C PHE A 118 -5.58 -6.40 9.78
N GLY A 119 -5.41 -5.09 9.71
CA GLY A 119 -6.32 -4.13 10.32
C GLY A 119 -5.66 -2.79 10.59
N ALA A 120 -6.41 -1.90 11.22
CA ALA A 120 -5.98 -0.56 11.60
C ALA A 120 -6.39 -0.22 13.02
N VAL A 121 -5.63 0.65 13.65
CA VAL A 121 -5.94 1.26 14.94
C VAL A 121 -6.53 2.64 14.68
N PHE A 122 -7.62 2.97 15.37
CA PHE A 122 -8.34 4.24 15.25
C PHE A 122 -8.31 5.09 16.53
N ILE A 123 -7.46 4.72 17.48
CA ILE A 123 -7.27 5.45 18.73
C ILE A 123 -6.53 6.75 18.42
N GLU A 124 -7.05 7.86 18.96
CA GLU A 124 -6.46 9.19 18.78
C GLU A 124 -4.96 9.17 19.15
N LYS A 125 -4.13 9.71 18.25
CA LYS A 125 -2.65 9.77 18.38
C LYS A 125 -1.93 8.42 18.26
N LYS A 126 -2.66 7.33 18.01
CA LYS A 126 -2.14 5.97 17.82
C LYS A 126 -2.61 5.36 16.50
N GLU A 127 -3.10 6.16 15.57
CA GLU A 127 -3.63 5.70 14.30
C GLU A 127 -2.53 5.04 13.46
N CYS A 128 -2.76 3.77 13.12
CA CYS A 128 -1.82 3.01 12.31
C CYS A 128 -2.51 1.95 11.45
N VAL A 129 -1.83 1.57 10.37
CA VAL A 129 -2.21 0.50 9.45
C VAL A 129 -1.25 -0.66 9.66
N VAL A 130 -1.79 -1.86 9.85
CA VAL A 130 -1.01 -3.09 10.09
C VAL A 130 -1.15 -4.02 8.91
N THR A 131 -0.01 -4.36 8.31
CA THR A 131 0.07 -5.26 7.15
C THR A 131 1.11 -6.36 7.36
N GLU A 132 1.09 -7.39 6.54
CA GLU A 132 2.18 -8.38 6.52
C GLU A 132 3.54 -7.70 6.26
N PHE A 133 4.58 -8.23 6.92
CA PHE A 133 5.94 -7.73 6.78
C PHE A 133 6.64 -8.36 5.56
N ALA A 134 7.23 -7.51 4.71
CA ALA A 134 8.03 -7.95 3.58
C ALA A 134 9.52 -7.93 3.93
N GLN A 135 10.09 -9.11 4.19
CA GLN A 135 11.46 -9.23 4.71
C GLN A 135 12.55 -8.69 3.79
N PHE A 136 12.31 -8.57 2.48
CA PHE A 136 13.26 -7.99 1.53
C PHE A 136 12.96 -6.51 1.20
N GLY A 137 11.95 -5.92 1.84
CA GLY A 137 11.56 -4.53 1.61
C GLY A 137 10.95 -4.31 0.23
N SER A 138 11.12 -3.10 -0.32
CA SER A 138 10.59 -2.73 -1.64
C SER A 138 11.52 -3.12 -2.78
N LEU A 139 10.96 -3.32 -3.97
CA LEU A 139 11.72 -3.57 -5.19
C LEU A 139 12.65 -2.39 -5.54
N GLN A 140 12.28 -1.16 -5.19
CA GLN A 140 13.18 0.00 -5.28
C GLN A 140 14.41 -0.15 -4.37
N GLY A 141 14.22 -0.69 -3.16
CA GLY A 141 15.32 -1.00 -2.25
C GLY A 141 16.26 -2.04 -2.82
N LEU A 142 15.73 -3.11 -3.41
CA LEU A 142 16.53 -4.12 -4.13
C LEU A 142 17.35 -3.48 -5.26
N LEU A 143 16.71 -2.67 -6.11
CA LEU A 143 17.40 -1.98 -7.21
C LEU A 143 18.58 -1.11 -6.75
N LYS A 144 18.47 -0.50 -5.56
CA LYS A 144 19.52 0.37 -4.99
C LYS A 144 20.65 -0.40 -4.32
N HIS A 145 20.33 -1.51 -3.65
CA HIS A 145 21.27 -2.20 -2.75
C HIS A 145 21.83 -3.50 -3.30
N LYS A 146 21.23 -4.06 -4.35
CA LYS A 146 21.69 -5.27 -5.03
C LYS A 146 22.26 -4.94 -6.40
N LYS A 147 23.35 -5.61 -6.77
CA LYS A 147 23.87 -5.55 -8.13
C LYS A 147 22.99 -6.39 -9.07
N SER A 148 23.10 -6.10 -10.37
CA SER A 148 22.29 -6.75 -11.41
C SER A 148 22.50 -8.28 -11.44
N ASP A 149 23.72 -8.75 -11.19
CA ASP A 149 24.08 -10.16 -11.12
C ASP A 149 23.56 -10.89 -9.86
N GLU A 150 23.13 -10.17 -8.83
CA GLU A 150 22.55 -10.77 -7.61
C GLU A 150 21.05 -11.10 -7.76
N VAL A 151 20.37 -10.53 -8.75
CA VAL A 151 18.94 -10.79 -9.02
C VAL A 151 18.76 -11.14 -10.48
N ASP A 152 18.65 -12.45 -10.75
CA ASP A 152 18.51 -12.96 -12.11
C ASP A 152 17.23 -12.46 -12.81
N ILE A 153 17.30 -12.34 -14.14
CA ILE A 153 16.19 -11.87 -14.98
C ILE A 153 14.91 -12.69 -14.75
N LYS A 154 15.01 -14.00 -14.51
CA LYS A 154 13.84 -14.86 -14.23
C LYS A 154 13.13 -14.41 -12.96
N MET A 155 13.89 -14.08 -11.92
CA MET A 155 13.36 -13.57 -10.66
C MET A 155 12.69 -12.21 -10.85
N ARG A 156 13.29 -11.32 -11.65
CA ARG A 156 12.73 -10.01 -11.99
C ARG A 156 11.39 -10.11 -12.73
N ILE A 157 11.34 -10.97 -13.74
CA ILE A 157 10.11 -11.24 -14.49
C ILE A 157 9.04 -11.77 -13.55
N LYS A 158 9.41 -12.65 -12.61
CA LYS A 158 8.46 -13.23 -11.64
C LYS A 158 7.88 -12.17 -10.70
N MET A 159 8.71 -11.28 -10.16
CA MET A 159 8.23 -10.17 -9.31
C MET A 159 7.29 -9.23 -10.09
N LEU A 160 7.64 -8.88 -11.33
CA LEU A 160 6.79 -8.06 -12.20
C LEU A 160 5.50 -8.79 -12.59
N LEU A 161 5.55 -10.08 -12.85
CA LEU A 161 4.37 -10.89 -13.13
C LEU A 161 3.43 -10.94 -11.91
N ASN A 162 3.96 -11.07 -10.69
CA ASN A 162 3.15 -10.98 -9.48
C ASN A 162 2.51 -9.59 -9.32
N ALA A 163 3.28 -8.53 -9.54
CA ALA A 163 2.74 -7.17 -9.53
C ALA A 163 1.64 -6.95 -10.59
N ALA A 164 1.83 -7.46 -11.82
CA ALA A 164 0.85 -7.39 -12.89
C ALA A 164 -0.47 -8.10 -12.51
N LYS A 165 -0.39 -9.27 -11.85
CA LYS A 165 -1.57 -9.96 -11.31
C LYS A 165 -2.27 -9.15 -10.22
N GLY A 166 -1.52 -8.47 -9.36
CA GLY A 166 -2.07 -7.53 -8.36
C GLY A 166 -2.80 -6.35 -9.01
N ILE A 167 -2.22 -5.74 -10.05
CA ILE A 167 -2.84 -4.64 -10.81
C ILE A 167 -4.11 -5.13 -11.52
N SER A 168 -4.04 -6.30 -12.17
CA SER A 168 -5.20 -6.92 -12.84
C SER A 168 -6.35 -7.15 -11.86
N TYR A 169 -6.08 -7.71 -10.67
CA TYR A 169 -7.08 -7.90 -9.63
C TYR A 169 -7.76 -6.57 -9.21
N LEU A 170 -6.99 -5.48 -9.03
CA LEU A 170 -7.57 -4.17 -8.74
C LEU A 170 -8.47 -3.68 -9.88
N HIS A 171 -7.99 -3.83 -11.12
CA HIS A 171 -8.71 -3.39 -12.31
C HIS A 171 -10.03 -4.16 -12.50
N GLU A 172 -10.05 -5.46 -12.25
CA GLU A 172 -11.26 -6.30 -12.25
C GLU A 172 -12.29 -5.81 -11.22
N ASN A 173 -11.82 -5.37 -10.04
CA ASN A 173 -12.65 -4.78 -9.00
C ASN A 173 -13.01 -3.29 -9.24
N GLY A 174 -12.66 -2.74 -10.41
CA GLY A 174 -12.98 -1.36 -10.78
C GLY A 174 -12.17 -0.29 -10.03
N ILE A 175 -10.96 -0.64 -9.59
CA ILE A 175 -10.07 0.19 -8.79
C ILE A 175 -8.80 0.52 -9.58
N LEU A 176 -8.36 1.77 -9.52
CA LEU A 176 -7.06 2.21 -10.01
C LEU A 176 -6.09 2.36 -8.84
N HIS A 177 -4.84 1.94 -9.04
CA HIS A 177 -3.80 2.10 -8.03
C HIS A 177 -3.27 3.55 -8.00
N ARG A 178 -2.98 4.12 -9.17
CA ARG A 178 -2.52 5.50 -9.41
C ARG A 178 -1.11 5.87 -8.94
N ASP A 179 -0.43 5.00 -8.19
CA ASP A 179 0.99 5.19 -7.82
C ASP A 179 1.80 3.89 -7.99
N ILE A 180 1.71 3.26 -9.16
CA ILE A 180 2.52 2.07 -9.47
C ILE A 180 3.98 2.50 -9.69
N LYS A 181 4.88 1.95 -8.89
CA LYS A 181 6.34 2.15 -8.93
C LYS A 181 7.05 1.05 -8.14
N PRO A 182 8.37 0.84 -8.31
CA PRO A 182 9.13 -0.15 -7.54
C PRO A 182 9.06 0.04 -6.01
N ASP A 183 8.87 1.25 -5.49
CA ASP A 183 8.71 1.47 -4.04
C ASP A 183 7.43 0.80 -3.50
N ASN A 184 6.40 0.68 -4.33
CA ASN A 184 5.09 0.15 -3.96
C ASN A 184 4.92 -1.34 -4.36
N ILE A 185 6.02 -2.02 -4.69
CA ILE A 185 6.07 -3.46 -4.91
C ILE A 185 7.00 -4.03 -3.84
N LEU A 186 6.43 -4.76 -2.87
CA LEU A 186 7.18 -5.35 -1.77
C LEU A 186 7.60 -6.78 -2.10
N VAL A 187 8.82 -7.16 -1.71
CA VAL A 187 9.42 -8.46 -1.99
C VAL A 187 9.40 -9.33 -0.73
N PHE A 188 8.77 -10.50 -0.85
CA PHE A 188 8.58 -11.46 0.23
C PHE A 188 9.53 -12.65 0.12
N SER A 189 9.92 -13.02 -1.09
CA SER A 189 10.86 -14.11 -1.32
C SER A 189 11.74 -13.83 -2.54
N LEU A 190 13.00 -14.25 -2.49
CA LEU A 190 13.91 -14.30 -3.63
C LEU A 190 14.07 -15.74 -4.19
N ASP A 191 13.29 -16.70 -3.69
CA ASP A 191 13.25 -18.05 -4.23
C ASP A 191 12.32 -18.12 -5.45
N VAL A 192 12.89 -18.42 -6.61
CA VAL A 192 12.15 -18.55 -7.87
C VAL A 192 11.17 -19.72 -7.90
N ASN A 193 11.10 -20.58 -6.88
CA ASN A 193 10.12 -21.66 -6.77
C ASN A 193 8.88 -21.25 -5.95
N GLU A 194 8.96 -20.19 -5.15
CA GLU A 194 7.83 -19.73 -4.32
C GLU A 194 6.62 -19.28 -5.14
N LYS A 195 5.38 -19.55 -4.72
CA LYS A 195 4.22 -19.18 -5.57
C LYS A 195 4.13 -17.67 -5.81
N VAL A 196 4.46 -16.87 -4.78
CA VAL A 196 4.42 -15.41 -4.82
C VAL A 196 5.70 -14.86 -4.20
N ASN A 197 6.40 -14.04 -4.96
CA ASN A 197 7.64 -13.40 -4.55
C ASN A 197 7.48 -11.93 -4.25
N ALA A 198 6.52 -11.26 -4.90
CA ALA A 198 6.27 -9.85 -4.69
C ALA A 198 4.77 -9.55 -4.63
N LYS A 199 4.40 -8.52 -3.87
CA LYS A 199 3.02 -8.08 -3.71
C LYS A 199 2.94 -6.56 -3.82
N LEU A 200 1.81 -6.08 -4.34
CA LEU A 200 1.55 -4.65 -4.48
C LEU A 200 1.07 -4.05 -3.13
N THR A 201 1.52 -2.85 -2.80
CA THR A 201 1.20 -2.13 -1.55
C THR A 201 0.87 -0.66 -1.80
N ASP A 202 0.55 0.07 -0.72
CA ASP A 202 0.32 1.52 -0.65
C ASP A 202 -0.86 2.03 -1.49
N PHE A 203 -2.06 1.63 -1.06
CA PHE A 203 -3.33 1.97 -1.70
C PHE A 203 -3.91 3.33 -1.25
N GLY A 204 -3.14 4.18 -0.55
CA GLY A 204 -3.60 5.51 -0.11
C GLY A 204 -3.99 6.42 -1.27
N SER A 205 -3.40 6.18 -2.45
CA SER A 205 -3.80 6.82 -3.70
C SER A 205 -4.88 6.05 -4.48
N ALA A 206 -5.36 4.89 -4.05
CA ALA A 206 -6.31 4.12 -4.83
C ALA A 206 -7.70 4.80 -4.90
N ARG A 207 -8.39 4.65 -6.04
CA ARG A 207 -9.75 5.20 -6.26
C ARG A 207 -10.59 4.31 -7.18
N ASN A 208 -11.90 4.35 -6.99
CA ASN A 208 -12.85 3.72 -7.89
C ASN A 208 -12.92 4.46 -9.24
N VAL A 209 -12.89 3.70 -10.33
CA VAL A 209 -12.89 4.20 -11.72
C VAL A 209 -14.11 5.08 -12.01
N ASN A 210 -15.27 4.78 -11.42
CA ASN A 210 -16.53 5.50 -11.68
C ASN A 210 -16.62 6.83 -10.92
N MET A 211 -15.96 6.94 -9.76
CA MET A 211 -15.96 8.15 -8.93
C MET A 211 -15.02 9.25 -9.47
N LEU A 212 -14.11 8.92 -10.37
CA LEU A 212 -13.21 9.90 -11.02
C LEU A 212 -13.94 10.79 -12.04
N MET A 213 -15.17 10.45 -12.42
CA MET A 213 -15.95 11.27 -13.35
C MET A 213 -16.52 12.55 -12.72
N THR A 214 -16.60 12.64 -11.39
CA THR A 214 -17.31 13.72 -10.68
C THR A 214 -16.41 14.68 -9.89
N ASN A 215 -15.28 14.23 -9.33
CA ASN A 215 -14.40 15.06 -8.48
C ASN A 215 -12.93 15.04 -8.95
N MET A 216 -12.63 15.75 -10.04
CA MET A 216 -11.25 15.95 -10.52
C MET A 216 -10.62 17.19 -9.88
N THR A 217 -10.33 17.15 -8.58
CA THR A 217 -9.39 18.09 -7.95
C THR A 217 -8.04 17.41 -7.82
N PHE A 218 -6.99 18.06 -8.36
CA PHE A 218 -5.60 17.74 -8.05
C PHE A 218 -5.41 17.98 -6.55
N THR A 219 -5.63 16.98 -5.72
CA THR A 219 -5.10 17.00 -4.38
C THR A 219 -3.57 16.91 -4.51
N LYS A 220 -2.83 17.76 -3.79
CA LYS A 220 -1.38 17.63 -3.66
C LYS A 220 -1.05 16.15 -3.34
N GLY A 221 -0.25 15.48 -4.18
CA GLY A 221 0.25 14.13 -3.88
C GLY A 221 -0.22 12.96 -4.76
N ILE A 222 -0.90 13.17 -5.89
CA ILE A 222 -1.20 12.06 -6.82
C ILE A 222 0.04 11.70 -7.63
N GLY A 223 0.56 10.48 -7.46
CA GLY A 223 1.61 9.86 -8.28
C GLY A 223 3.01 10.45 -8.13
N THR A 224 4.02 9.69 -8.52
CA THR A 224 5.41 10.18 -8.62
C THR A 224 5.68 10.61 -10.08
N PRO A 225 6.07 11.88 -10.36
CA PRO A 225 6.05 12.45 -11.72
C PRO A 225 6.71 11.60 -12.81
N LYS A 226 7.81 10.90 -12.46
CA LYS A 226 8.54 10.05 -13.40
C LYS A 226 7.77 8.81 -13.90
N TYR A 227 6.73 8.38 -13.20
CA TYR A 227 5.88 7.23 -13.59
C TYR A 227 4.51 7.65 -14.11
N MET A 228 4.21 8.95 -14.21
CA MET A 228 2.89 9.41 -14.63
C MET A 228 2.69 9.23 -16.13
N ALA A 229 1.50 8.74 -16.50
CA ALA A 229 1.10 8.66 -17.89
C ALA A 229 0.89 10.06 -18.51
N PRO A 230 1.09 10.22 -19.84
CA PRO A 230 0.89 11.50 -20.53
C PRO A 230 -0.47 12.13 -20.26
N GLU A 231 -1.54 11.33 -20.30
CA GLU A 231 -2.89 11.83 -20.05
C GLU A 231 -3.11 12.30 -18.61
N VAL A 232 -2.34 11.78 -17.65
CA VAL A 232 -2.37 12.22 -16.24
C VAL A 232 -1.64 13.55 -16.09
N LEU A 233 -0.47 13.69 -16.73
CA LEU A 233 0.32 14.93 -16.75
C LEU A 233 -0.45 16.07 -17.44
N GLU A 234 -1.14 15.78 -18.53
CA GLU A 234 -1.97 16.71 -19.30
C GLU A 234 -3.34 17.00 -18.65
N ARG A 235 -3.61 16.43 -17.47
CA ARG A 235 -4.87 16.63 -16.72
C ARG A 235 -6.12 16.17 -17.48
N LYS A 236 -5.97 15.18 -18.36
CA LYS A 236 -7.07 14.54 -19.09
C LYS A 236 -7.73 13.46 -18.22
N LYS A 237 -8.91 13.00 -18.64
CA LYS A 237 -9.56 11.85 -18.03
C LYS A 237 -8.70 10.61 -18.25
N TYR A 238 -8.37 9.91 -17.18
CA TYR A 238 -7.58 8.68 -17.21
C TYR A 238 -8.33 7.51 -16.58
N LYS A 239 -7.92 6.29 -16.94
CA LYS A 239 -8.50 5.02 -16.48
C LYS A 239 -7.38 4.00 -16.23
N LYS A 240 -7.70 2.71 -16.31
CA LYS A 240 -6.80 1.55 -16.17
C LYS A 240 -5.50 1.68 -16.97
N ALA A 241 -5.56 2.26 -18.18
CA ALA A 241 -4.39 2.46 -19.02
C ALA A 241 -3.27 3.27 -18.34
N ALA A 242 -3.59 4.19 -17.42
CA ALA A 242 -2.58 4.98 -16.71
C ALA A 242 -1.70 4.10 -15.81
N ASP A 243 -2.30 3.16 -15.06
CA ASP A 243 -1.53 2.20 -14.25
C ASP A 243 -0.61 1.33 -15.13
N VAL A 244 -1.05 0.97 -16.34
CA VAL A 244 -0.22 0.19 -17.27
C VAL A 244 0.99 1.00 -17.76
N TYR A 245 0.83 2.32 -17.97
CA TYR A 245 1.96 3.19 -18.30
C TYR A 245 2.95 3.27 -17.14
N SER A 246 2.47 3.52 -15.92
CA SER A 246 3.32 3.51 -14.71
C SER A 246 4.04 2.18 -14.54
N PHE A 247 3.36 1.07 -14.83
CA PHE A 247 3.95 -0.26 -14.82
C PHE A 247 4.98 -0.46 -15.92
N ALA A 248 4.85 0.17 -17.09
CA ALA A 248 5.86 0.12 -18.15
C ALA A 248 7.19 0.77 -17.73
N ILE A 249 7.14 1.91 -17.05
CA ILE A 249 8.33 2.55 -16.47
C ILE A 249 8.94 1.66 -15.37
N THR A 250 8.10 1.04 -14.53
CA THR A 250 8.54 0.06 -13.52
C THR A 250 9.25 -1.14 -14.18
N MET A 251 8.68 -1.71 -15.25
CA MET A 251 9.29 -2.81 -16.02
C MET A 251 10.62 -2.37 -16.64
N PHE A 252 10.70 -1.14 -17.17
CA PHE A 252 11.94 -0.59 -17.70
C PHE A 252 13.03 -0.59 -16.63
N GLU A 253 12.80 -0.01 -15.46
CA GLU A 253 13.80 0.07 -14.38
C GLU A 253 14.22 -1.31 -13.88
N VAL A 254 13.26 -2.22 -13.74
CA VAL A 254 13.53 -3.56 -13.21
C VAL A 254 14.27 -4.42 -14.25
N PHE A 255 13.93 -4.36 -15.53
CA PHE A 255 14.65 -5.14 -16.54
C PHE A 255 16.05 -4.58 -16.84
N SER A 256 16.23 -3.27 -16.86
CA SER A 256 17.57 -2.67 -17.01
C SER A 256 18.41 -2.81 -15.74
N TRP A 257 17.77 -2.93 -14.57
CA TRP A 257 18.38 -2.73 -13.26
C TRP A 257 18.95 -1.32 -13.07
N GLU A 258 18.31 -0.32 -13.69
CA GLU A 258 18.75 1.08 -13.67
C GLU A 258 17.58 2.03 -13.41
N GLU A 259 17.86 3.21 -12.85
CA GLU A 259 16.84 4.24 -12.65
C GLU A 259 16.37 4.84 -13.99
N ALA A 260 15.05 5.00 -14.14
CA ALA A 260 14.43 5.72 -15.24
C ALA A 260 14.58 7.23 -15.02
N PHE A 261 14.88 7.97 -16.09
CA PHE A 261 15.14 9.40 -16.04
C PHE A 261 16.22 9.76 -15.01
N LYS A 262 17.40 9.15 -15.17
CA LYS A 262 18.52 9.28 -14.22
C LYS A 262 18.82 10.76 -13.92
N LYS A 263 19.10 11.06 -12.66
CA LYS A 263 19.29 12.45 -12.17
C LYS A 263 20.55 13.12 -12.71
N ASP A 264 21.54 12.34 -13.10
CA ASP A 264 22.78 12.79 -13.72
C ASP A 264 22.62 13.08 -15.23
N ASP A 265 21.49 12.71 -15.81
CA ASP A 265 21.12 13.13 -17.17
C ASP A 265 20.55 14.56 -17.14
N GLU A 266 21.32 15.51 -17.67
CA GLU A 266 20.94 16.93 -17.68
C GLU A 266 19.58 17.18 -18.37
N ARG A 267 19.14 16.28 -19.27
CA ARG A 267 17.83 16.36 -19.93
C ARG A 267 16.67 16.20 -18.95
N PHE A 268 16.89 15.55 -17.81
CA PHE A 268 15.87 15.20 -16.83
C PHE A 268 16.15 15.77 -15.43
N LYS A 269 16.95 16.83 -15.36
CA LYS A 269 17.30 17.52 -14.10
C LYS A 269 16.08 17.93 -13.27
N TYR A 270 14.97 18.27 -13.93
CA TYR A 270 13.75 18.69 -13.26
C TYR A 270 12.53 17.87 -13.69
N ALA A 271 11.57 17.72 -12.77
CA ALA A 271 10.35 16.93 -13.00
C ALA A 271 9.51 17.43 -14.19
N TRP A 272 9.52 18.75 -14.48
CA TRP A 272 8.83 19.30 -15.65
C TRP A 272 9.48 18.86 -16.96
N ASN A 273 10.81 18.65 -17.01
CA ASN A 273 11.45 18.13 -18.22
C ASN A 273 10.98 16.71 -18.54
N ILE A 274 10.79 15.88 -17.51
CA ILE A 274 10.23 14.54 -17.66
C ILE A 274 8.79 14.62 -18.17
N ALA A 275 8.00 15.55 -17.63
CA ALA A 275 6.63 15.78 -18.06
C ALA A 275 6.56 16.21 -19.53
N ASP A 276 7.36 17.19 -19.95
CA ASP A 276 7.40 17.68 -21.33
C ASP A 276 7.87 16.60 -22.31
N PHE A 277 8.90 15.84 -21.94
CA PHE A 277 9.40 14.71 -22.73
C PHE A 277 8.31 13.65 -22.94
N THR A 278 7.62 13.28 -21.87
CA THR A 278 6.60 12.23 -21.86
C THR A 278 5.34 12.66 -22.62
N SER A 279 4.84 13.87 -22.36
CA SER A 279 3.67 14.45 -23.04
C SER A 279 3.94 14.69 -24.53
N GLY A 280 5.19 15.02 -24.90
CA GLY A 280 5.64 15.13 -26.29
C GLY A 280 5.73 13.80 -27.05
N GLY A 281 5.29 12.68 -26.48
CA GLY A 281 5.30 11.36 -27.13
C GLY A 281 6.65 10.66 -27.16
N LYS A 282 7.69 11.25 -26.54
CA LYS A 282 9.04 10.65 -26.49
C LYS A 282 9.10 9.58 -25.39
N ARG A 283 10.00 8.60 -25.56
CA ARG A 283 10.20 7.48 -24.63
C ARG A 283 11.68 7.23 -24.39
N LEU A 284 12.01 6.66 -23.23
CA LEU A 284 13.38 6.28 -22.90
C LEU A 284 13.87 5.23 -23.90
N GLU A 285 15.15 5.31 -24.26
CA GLU A 285 15.79 4.29 -25.08
C GLU A 285 15.96 3.00 -24.25
N ILE A 286 15.49 1.89 -24.79
CA ILE A 286 15.60 0.58 -24.12
C ILE A 286 16.97 -0.01 -24.47
N SER A 287 17.81 -0.19 -23.45
CA SER A 287 19.13 -0.81 -23.59
C SER A 287 19.05 -2.19 -24.24
N LYS A 288 20.04 -2.52 -25.08
CA LYS A 288 20.19 -3.83 -25.73
C LYS A 288 20.40 -4.99 -24.75
N VAL A 289 20.73 -4.69 -23.50
CA VAL A 289 20.81 -5.67 -22.41
C VAL A 289 19.43 -6.29 -22.12
N ILE A 290 18.34 -5.55 -22.36
CA ILE A 290 16.98 -6.06 -22.16
C ILE A 290 16.61 -6.94 -23.37
N PRO A 291 16.20 -8.21 -23.17
CA PRO A 291 15.74 -9.08 -24.25
C PRO A 291 14.64 -8.45 -25.10
N TYR A 292 14.72 -8.64 -26.42
CA TYR A 292 13.77 -8.04 -27.39
C TYR A 292 12.30 -8.32 -27.06
N LYS A 293 11.96 -9.53 -26.61
CA LYS A 293 10.57 -9.86 -26.23
C LYS A 293 10.08 -9.00 -25.06
N LEU A 294 10.92 -8.69 -24.08
CA LEU A 294 10.57 -7.82 -22.94
C LEU A 294 10.52 -6.35 -23.35
N SER A 295 11.41 -5.90 -24.25
CA SER A 295 11.38 -4.52 -24.77
C SER A 295 10.09 -4.22 -25.56
N VAL A 296 9.55 -5.21 -26.28
CA VAL A 296 8.24 -5.10 -26.93
C VAL A 296 7.11 -4.92 -25.92
N ILE A 297 7.15 -5.62 -24.79
CA ILE A 297 6.14 -5.48 -23.72
C ILE A 297 6.18 -4.06 -23.14
N ILE A 298 7.37 -3.55 -22.78
CA ILE A 298 7.54 -2.17 -22.32
C ILE A 298 7.00 -1.20 -23.37
N THR A 299 7.40 -1.38 -24.63
CA THR A 299 7.06 -0.46 -25.72
C THR A 299 5.56 -0.35 -25.96
N LYS A 300 4.85 -1.48 -25.93
CA LYS A 300 3.38 -1.49 -26.08
C LYS A 300 2.65 -0.99 -24.82
N SER A 301 3.29 -1.05 -23.65
CA SER A 301 2.69 -0.65 -22.37
C SER A 301 2.82 0.85 -22.10
N TRP A 302 3.79 1.54 -22.69
CA TRP A 302 3.91 3.00 -22.59
C TRP A 302 3.47 3.76 -23.85
N THR A 303 2.70 3.14 -24.75
CA THR A 303 2.16 3.81 -25.95
C THR A 303 1.41 5.10 -25.59
N GLN A 304 1.59 6.15 -26.39
CA GLN A 304 0.97 7.47 -26.18
C GLN A 304 -0.55 7.35 -26.17
N GLU A 305 -1.12 6.77 -27.22
CA GLU A 305 -2.56 6.56 -27.34
C GLU A 305 -3.05 5.50 -26.35
N THR A 306 -3.91 5.92 -25.42
CA THR A 306 -4.43 5.06 -24.34
C THR A 306 -5.18 3.83 -24.84
N THR A 307 -5.82 3.91 -26.01
CA THR A 307 -6.57 2.83 -26.64
C THR A 307 -5.68 1.80 -27.34
N GLN A 308 -4.46 2.19 -27.71
CA GLN A 308 -3.45 1.30 -28.33
C GLN A 308 -2.49 0.71 -27.28
N ARG A 309 -2.55 1.23 -26.04
CA ARG A 309 -1.76 0.75 -24.93
C ARG A 309 -2.18 -0.67 -24.58
N MET A 310 -1.21 -1.54 -24.36
CA MET A 310 -1.46 -2.92 -23.93
C MET A 310 -2.31 -2.93 -22.65
N SER A 311 -3.23 -3.88 -22.52
CA SER A 311 -3.96 -4.07 -21.26
C SER A 311 -3.11 -4.84 -20.26
N ILE A 312 -3.41 -4.74 -18.96
CA ILE A 312 -2.62 -5.43 -17.93
C ILE A 312 -2.69 -6.96 -18.07
N GLU A 313 -3.80 -7.50 -18.55
CA GLU A 313 -4.00 -8.93 -18.80
C GLU A 313 -3.09 -9.43 -19.94
N ASN A 314 -2.91 -8.60 -20.97
CA ASN A 314 -2.00 -8.88 -22.07
C ASN A 314 -0.52 -8.78 -21.62
N VAL A 315 -0.20 -7.82 -20.74
CA VAL A 315 1.14 -7.73 -20.12
C VAL A 315 1.43 -9.00 -19.31
N GLN A 316 0.49 -9.41 -18.45
CA GLN A 316 0.60 -10.64 -17.66
C GLN A 316 0.82 -11.86 -18.55
N SER A 317 0.02 -12.02 -19.60
CA SER A 317 0.12 -13.14 -20.53
C SER A 317 1.48 -13.17 -21.25
N ALA A 318 1.99 -12.01 -21.65
CA ALA A 318 3.29 -11.90 -22.31
C ALA A 318 4.45 -12.21 -21.36
N LEU A 319 4.41 -11.71 -20.12
CA LEU A 319 5.42 -12.03 -19.09
C LEU A 319 5.39 -13.52 -18.72
N GLN A 320 4.20 -14.10 -18.55
CA GLN A 320 4.03 -15.53 -18.26
C GLN A 320 4.51 -16.42 -19.42
N SER A 321 4.25 -16.01 -20.68
CA SER A 321 4.77 -16.74 -21.84
C SER A 321 6.30 -16.68 -21.87
N TYR A 322 6.90 -15.53 -21.59
CA TYR A 322 8.35 -15.39 -21.61
C TYR A 322 9.05 -16.19 -20.50
N ILE A 323 8.53 -16.14 -19.26
CA ILE A 323 9.13 -16.88 -18.13
C ILE A 323 9.10 -18.41 -18.32
N ASN A 324 8.13 -18.93 -19.09
CA ASN A 324 8.03 -20.36 -19.38
C ASN A 324 9.07 -20.84 -20.43
N ILE A 325 9.71 -19.92 -21.14
CA ILE A 325 10.68 -20.23 -22.21
C ILE A 325 12.13 -20.22 -21.67
N ILE A 326 12.37 -19.62 -20.50
CA ILE A 326 13.70 -19.44 -19.88
C ILE A 326 13.84 -20.20 -18.57
#